data_AF-A0A7C3TMB6-F1
#
_entry.id   AF-A0A7C3TMB6-F1
#
_cell.length_a   1.000
_cell.length_b   1.000
_cell.length_c   1.000
_cell.angle_alpha   90.00
_cell.angle_beta   90.00
_cell.angle_gamma   90.00
#
_symmetry.space_group_name_H-M   'P 1'
#
loop_
_entity.id
_entity.type
_entity.pdbx_description
1 polymer ?
#
loop_
_entity_poly.entity_id
_entity_poly.type
_entity_poly.pdbx_seq_one_letter_code
_entity_poly.pdbx_strand_id
1 'polypeptide(L)'
;MKKMIPQACKSNVPYITFLSKEAVEALRVYIEERKKRYGSIPDGAPLYIGERGGLEKEVRNMVPLKKETLKSVVKEAARRAGIEKWIDVYPHCLRKAFERAVRNGGLDPKDQEFLMGHILPGSQDTYYDKTKIDELRNKYAKIEFFPQRFQTEELRKKQIIDMVKLLRFSGDRIKKGRGSISKI
;
A
#
# COMPACT_ATOMS: atom_id res chain seq x y z
N MET A 1 -11.85 7.35 26.47
CA MET A 1 -10.58 6.77 25.98
C MET A 1 -10.89 5.41 25.35
N LYS A 2 -10.33 5.09 24.17
CA LYS A 2 -10.53 3.77 23.54
C LYS A 2 -9.82 2.70 24.38
N LYS A 3 -10.50 1.58 24.62
CA LYS A 3 -9.99 0.47 25.45
C LYS A 3 -8.72 -0.10 24.81
N MET A 4 -7.60 -0.13 25.55
CA MET A 4 -6.35 -0.71 25.05
C MET A 4 -6.49 -2.23 24.94
N ILE A 5 -6.03 -2.81 23.83
CA ILE A 5 -5.96 -4.26 23.65
C ILE A 5 -4.55 -4.70 24.06
N PRO A 6 -4.39 -5.42 25.18
CA PRO A 6 -3.10 -5.94 25.59
C PRO A 6 -2.46 -6.75 24.45
N GLN A 7 -1.15 -6.59 24.24
CA GLN A 7 -0.38 -7.27 23.18
C GLN A 7 -0.63 -6.80 21.73
N ALA A 8 -1.51 -5.81 21.49
CA ALA A 8 -1.65 -5.22 20.15
C ALA A 8 -0.39 -4.48 19.69
N CYS A 9 0.38 -3.94 20.65
CA CYS A 9 1.69 -3.33 20.43
C CYS A 9 2.75 -4.19 21.14
N LYS A 10 3.93 -4.37 20.51
CA LYS A 10 5.04 -5.20 21.02
C LYS A 10 5.47 -4.81 22.44
N SER A 11 5.20 -3.57 22.84
CA SER A 11 5.53 -2.96 24.12
C SER A 11 4.32 -2.61 24.98
N ASN A 12 3.10 -2.88 24.53
CA ASN A 12 1.86 -2.41 25.14
C ASN A 12 1.75 -0.87 25.28
N VAL A 13 2.60 -0.13 24.56
CA VAL A 13 2.57 1.34 24.49
C VAL A 13 1.75 1.76 23.25
N PRO A 14 0.68 2.55 23.42
CA PRO A 14 -0.02 3.15 22.29
C PRO A 14 0.93 4.07 21.53
N TYR A 15 1.01 3.89 20.23
CA TYR A 15 1.71 4.81 19.34
C TYR A 15 0.80 5.19 18.18
N ILE A 16 1.12 6.31 17.56
CA ILE A 16 0.45 6.74 16.35
C ILE A 16 1.35 6.45 15.15
N THR A 17 0.73 6.24 14.00
CA THR A 17 1.44 6.16 12.73
C THR A 17 0.60 6.87 11.67
N PHE A 18 1.17 7.04 10.49
CA PHE A 18 0.56 7.77 9.40
C PHE A 18 0.31 6.84 8.22
N LEU A 19 -0.71 7.18 7.43
CA LEU A 19 -1.01 6.52 6.18
C LEU A 19 -0.62 7.45 5.04
N SER A 20 -0.09 6.90 3.95
CA SER A 20 0.05 7.66 2.72
C SER A 20 -1.32 8.03 2.17
N LYS A 21 -1.37 9.00 1.23
CA LYS A 21 -2.61 9.42 0.60
C LYS A 21 -3.34 8.22 -0.04
N GLU A 22 -2.61 7.38 -0.76
CA GLU A 22 -3.12 6.19 -1.42
C GLU A 22 -3.69 5.18 -0.42
N ALA A 23 -3.00 5.00 0.72
CA ALA A 23 -3.48 4.11 1.78
C ALA A 23 -4.75 4.65 2.45
N VAL A 24 -4.88 5.96 2.62
CA VAL A 24 -6.12 6.60 3.11
C VAL A 24 -7.27 6.39 2.12
N GLU A 25 -7.03 6.60 0.84
CA GLU A 25 -8.03 6.40 -0.21
C GLU A 25 -8.49 4.95 -0.28
N ALA A 26 -7.55 3.99 -0.29
CA ALA A 26 -7.86 2.56 -0.25
C ALA A 26 -8.67 2.18 1.00
N LEU A 27 -8.32 2.74 2.16
CA LEU A 27 -9.04 2.48 3.41
C LEU A 27 -10.47 3.03 3.37
N ARG A 28 -10.69 4.23 2.80
CA ARG A 28 -12.02 4.80 2.61
C ARG A 28 -12.88 3.92 1.72
N VAL A 29 -12.35 3.52 0.57
CA VAL A 29 -13.05 2.61 -0.36
C VAL A 29 -13.42 1.31 0.34
N TYR A 30 -12.50 0.72 1.11
CA TYR A 30 -12.76 -0.48 1.89
C TYR A 30 -13.89 -0.28 2.93
N ILE A 31 -13.85 0.81 3.70
CA ILE A 31 -14.87 1.11 4.72
C ILE A 31 -16.25 1.28 4.08
N GLU A 32 -16.35 2.00 2.96
CA GLU A 32 -17.61 2.22 2.27
C GLU A 32 -18.16 0.91 1.68
N GLU A 33 -17.32 0.09 1.06
CA GLU A 33 -17.74 -1.22 0.56
C GLU A 33 -18.19 -2.15 1.69
N ARG A 34 -17.48 -2.15 2.82
CA ARG A 34 -17.87 -2.90 4.02
C ARG A 34 -19.23 -2.46 4.53
N LYS A 35 -19.48 -1.14 4.61
CA LYS A 35 -20.78 -0.60 5.04
C LYS A 35 -21.89 -0.99 4.09
N LYS A 36 -21.63 -0.92 2.78
CA LYS A 36 -22.59 -1.33 1.75
C LYS A 36 -22.98 -2.80 1.86
N ARG A 37 -22.02 -3.68 2.18
CA ARG A 37 -22.26 -5.13 2.28
C ARG A 37 -22.89 -5.58 3.61
N TYR A 38 -22.44 -5.00 4.72
CA TYR A 38 -22.70 -5.50 6.07
C TYR A 38 -23.38 -4.48 7.00
N GLY A 39 -23.76 -3.31 6.49
CA GLY A 39 -24.38 -2.25 7.28
C GLY A 39 -23.37 -1.46 8.12
N SER A 40 -23.85 -0.75 9.14
CA SER A 40 -23.00 0.04 10.03
C SER A 40 -21.89 -0.81 10.67
N ILE A 41 -20.69 -0.25 10.80
CA ILE A 41 -19.57 -0.91 11.48
C ILE A 41 -19.78 -0.74 13.00
N PRO A 42 -19.98 -1.83 13.77
CA PRO A 42 -20.20 -1.73 15.21
C PRO A 42 -18.96 -1.24 15.96
N ASP A 43 -19.18 -0.65 17.13
CA ASP A 43 -18.09 -0.34 18.05
C ASP A 43 -17.37 -1.61 18.50
N GLY A 44 -16.05 -1.56 18.55
CA GLY A 44 -15.20 -2.71 18.88
C GLY A 44 -15.04 -3.74 17.76
N ALA A 45 -15.69 -3.54 16.60
CA ALA A 45 -15.46 -4.39 15.43
C ALA A 45 -14.00 -4.24 14.92
N PRO A 46 -13.37 -5.34 14.46
CA PRO A 46 -12.04 -5.25 13.87
C PRO A 46 -12.10 -4.41 12.58
N LEU A 47 -11.04 -3.67 12.28
CA LEU A 47 -10.99 -2.84 11.06
C LEU A 47 -11.09 -3.71 9.79
N TYR A 48 -10.33 -4.80 9.73
CA TYR A 48 -10.38 -5.77 8.64
C TYR A 48 -11.08 -7.05 9.07
N ILE A 49 -12.12 -7.44 8.33
CA ILE A 49 -12.90 -8.66 8.57
C ILE A 49 -12.54 -9.78 7.59
N GLY A 50 -12.78 -11.03 7.98
CA GLY A 50 -12.61 -12.19 7.11
C GLY A 50 -13.84 -12.52 6.26
N GLU A 51 -13.66 -12.94 5.01
CA GLU A 51 -14.74 -13.22 4.04
C GLU A 51 -15.16 -14.71 3.91
N ARG A 52 -14.89 -15.58 4.89
CA ARG A 52 -15.39 -16.97 4.95
C ARG A 52 -16.86 -17.13 4.46
N GLY A 53 -17.27 -18.22 3.82
CA GLY A 53 -18.70 -18.45 3.54
C GLY A 53 -19.53 -18.73 4.81
N GLY A 54 -20.86 -18.61 4.73
CA GLY A 54 -21.79 -19.24 5.67
C GLY A 54 -21.94 -18.65 7.08
N LEU A 55 -21.64 -17.37 7.29
CA LEU A 55 -22.03 -16.67 8.52
C LEU A 55 -23.02 -15.56 8.17
N GLU A 56 -23.98 -15.33 9.05
CA GLU A 56 -24.87 -14.17 9.02
C GLU A 56 -24.08 -12.86 8.95
N LYS A 57 -24.67 -11.82 8.34
CA LYS A 57 -23.99 -10.55 8.05
C LYS A 57 -23.50 -9.83 9.31
N GLU A 58 -24.27 -9.91 10.40
CA GLU A 58 -23.96 -9.26 11.68
C GLU A 58 -22.77 -9.95 12.34
N VAL A 59 -22.79 -11.28 12.38
CA VAL A 59 -21.68 -12.10 12.89
C VAL A 59 -20.44 -11.85 12.05
N ARG A 60 -20.61 -11.82 10.72
CA ARG A 60 -19.53 -11.53 9.76
C ARG A 60 -18.80 -10.24 10.06
N ASN A 61 -19.55 -9.19 10.38
CA ASN A 61 -19.02 -7.85 10.60
C ASN A 61 -18.12 -7.76 11.85
N MET A 62 -18.08 -8.81 12.68
CA MET A 62 -17.27 -8.91 13.88
C MET A 62 -16.09 -9.89 13.77
N VAL A 63 -16.02 -10.72 12.73
CA VAL A 63 -14.96 -11.74 12.61
C VAL A 63 -13.67 -11.13 12.06
N PRO A 64 -12.56 -11.15 12.81
CA PRO A 64 -11.30 -10.58 12.36
C PRO A 64 -10.70 -11.34 11.18
N LEU A 65 -9.99 -10.63 10.32
CA LEU A 65 -9.19 -11.23 9.25
C LEU A 65 -8.12 -12.17 9.84
N LYS A 66 -8.04 -13.40 9.33
CA LYS A 66 -7.01 -14.36 9.74
C LYS A 66 -5.64 -13.98 9.18
N LYS A 67 -4.58 -14.31 9.91
CA LYS A 67 -3.18 -14.07 9.50
C LYS A 67 -2.85 -14.80 8.19
N GLU A 68 -3.40 -15.99 8.00
CA GLU A 68 -3.23 -16.82 6.81
C GLU A 68 -3.87 -16.15 5.59
N THR A 69 -5.06 -15.55 5.76
CA THR A 69 -5.72 -14.80 4.69
C THR A 69 -4.90 -13.59 4.29
N LEU A 70 -4.38 -12.83 5.26
CA LEU A 70 -3.49 -11.69 4.97
C LEU A 70 -2.24 -12.13 4.20
N LYS A 71 -1.63 -13.25 4.60
CA LYS A 71 -0.48 -13.84 3.90
C LYS A 71 -0.83 -14.19 2.45
N SER A 72 -1.98 -14.82 2.20
CA SER A 72 -2.43 -15.15 0.85
C SER A 72 -2.69 -13.91 0.00
N VAL A 73 -3.31 -12.86 0.56
CA VAL A 73 -3.55 -11.59 -0.15
C VAL A 73 -2.22 -10.96 -0.59
N VAL A 74 -1.22 -10.92 0.29
CA VAL A 74 0.11 -10.37 -0.03
C VAL A 74 0.81 -11.18 -1.13
N LYS A 75 0.76 -12.50 -1.05
CA LYS A 75 1.35 -13.38 -2.08
C LYS A 75 0.67 -13.20 -3.43
N GLU A 76 -0.65 -13.12 -3.44
CA GLU A 76 -1.41 -12.91 -4.67
C GLU A 76 -1.12 -11.54 -5.30
N ALA A 77 -1.01 -10.49 -4.47
CA ALA A 77 -0.59 -9.17 -4.94
C ALA A 77 0.82 -9.21 -5.56
N ALA A 78 1.77 -9.91 -4.91
CA ALA A 78 3.13 -10.08 -5.43
C ALA A 78 3.16 -10.85 -6.76
N ARG A 79 2.35 -11.91 -6.88
CA ARG A 79 2.20 -12.70 -8.10
C ARG A 79 1.66 -11.85 -9.25
N ARG A 80 0.59 -11.08 -8.99
CA ARG A 80 -0.02 -10.17 -9.97
C ARG A 80 0.91 -9.02 -10.38
N ALA A 81 1.81 -8.61 -9.49
CA ALA A 81 2.86 -7.64 -9.79
C ALA A 81 4.04 -8.21 -10.60
N GLY A 82 4.04 -9.51 -10.92
CA GLY A 82 5.08 -10.15 -11.73
C GLY A 82 6.39 -10.42 -10.97
N ILE A 83 6.37 -10.48 -9.63
CA ILE A 83 7.56 -10.80 -8.85
C ILE A 83 7.88 -12.29 -9.04
N GLU A 84 9.06 -12.63 -9.56
CA GLU A 84 9.46 -14.01 -9.84
C GLU A 84 9.36 -14.90 -8.58
N LYS A 85 9.93 -14.44 -7.47
CA LYS A 85 9.88 -15.11 -6.16
C LYS A 85 8.68 -14.65 -5.31
N TRP A 86 7.51 -14.46 -5.93
CA TRP A 86 6.30 -14.00 -5.22
C TRP A 86 5.92 -14.90 -4.03
N ILE A 87 6.25 -16.20 -4.09
CA ILE A 87 6.00 -17.14 -3.01
C ILE A 87 6.77 -16.80 -1.73
N ASP A 88 7.89 -16.08 -1.85
CA ASP A 88 8.73 -15.62 -0.73
C ASP A 88 8.32 -14.23 -0.22
N VAL A 89 7.27 -13.63 -0.79
CA VAL A 89 6.76 -12.33 -0.36
C VAL A 89 5.71 -12.54 0.74
N TYR A 90 6.05 -12.12 1.95
CA TYR A 90 5.21 -12.22 3.15
C TYR A 90 4.93 -10.83 3.74
N PRO A 91 3.92 -10.67 4.62
CA PRO A 91 3.67 -9.39 5.28
C PRO A 91 4.90 -8.78 5.97
N HIS A 92 5.79 -9.63 6.50
CA HIS A 92 7.05 -9.18 7.09
C HIS A 92 8.00 -8.52 6.07
N CYS A 93 8.00 -8.95 4.81
CA CYS A 93 8.79 -8.32 3.75
C CYS A 93 8.34 -6.87 3.52
N LEU A 94 7.03 -6.60 3.58
CA LEU A 94 6.48 -5.23 3.50
C LEU A 94 6.94 -4.37 4.67
N ARG A 95 6.98 -4.95 5.89
CA ARG A 95 7.53 -4.27 7.08
C ARG A 95 9.00 -3.90 6.90
N LYS A 96 9.82 -4.81 6.35
CA LYS A 96 11.25 -4.54 6.07
C LYS A 96 11.44 -3.51 4.95
N ALA A 97 10.59 -3.52 3.93
CA ALA A 97 10.60 -2.51 2.88
C ALA A 97 10.26 -1.11 3.45
N PHE A 98 9.22 -1.04 4.29
CA PHE A 98 8.87 0.18 5.02
C PHE A 98 10.02 0.67 5.92
N GLU A 99 10.63 -0.24 6.70
CA GLU A 99 11.78 0.08 7.54
C GLU A 99 12.91 0.71 6.71
N ARG A 100 13.23 0.12 5.56
CA ARG A 100 14.28 0.63 4.67
C ARG A 100 13.93 2.02 4.13
N ALA A 101 12.68 2.26 3.73
CA ALA A 101 12.24 3.57 3.27
C ALA A 101 12.37 4.64 4.37
N VAL A 102 11.92 4.32 5.59
CA VAL A 102 12.02 5.20 6.76
C VAL A 102 13.48 5.53 7.09
N ARG A 103 14.36 4.51 7.13
CA ARG A 103 15.81 4.70 7.41
C ARG A 103 16.50 5.55 6.33
N ASN A 104 16.08 5.41 5.08
CA ASN A 104 16.63 6.18 3.95
C ASN A 104 16.02 7.58 3.82
N GLY A 105 14.89 7.86 4.48
CA GLY A 105 14.16 9.11 4.38
C GLY A 105 14.77 10.29 5.14
N GLY A 106 15.97 10.14 5.71
CA GLY A 106 16.68 11.21 6.42
C GLY A 106 16.06 11.62 7.76
N LEU A 107 15.19 10.79 8.33
CA LEU A 107 14.63 10.99 9.67
C LEU A 107 15.70 10.76 10.73
N ASP A 108 15.59 11.47 11.86
CA ASP A 108 16.45 11.17 13.01
C ASP A 108 16.15 9.77 13.57
N PRO A 109 17.13 9.10 14.20
CA PRO A 109 16.94 7.73 14.69
C PRO A 109 15.75 7.57 15.64
N LYS A 110 15.38 8.59 16.43
CA LYS A 110 14.24 8.49 17.35
C LYS A 110 12.92 8.44 16.59
N ASP A 111 12.76 9.32 15.61
CA ASP A 111 11.58 9.33 14.73
C ASP A 111 11.46 8.03 13.93
N GLN A 112 12.59 7.44 13.50
CA GLN A 112 12.60 6.13 12.85
C GLN A 112 12.09 5.03 13.80
N GLU A 113 12.64 4.94 15.01
CA GLU A 113 12.25 3.94 16.01
C GLU A 113 10.78 4.11 16.43
N PHE A 114 10.30 5.35 16.57
CA PHE A 114 8.91 5.65 16.86
C PHE A 114 7.96 5.20 15.74
N LEU A 115 8.26 5.52 14.47
CA LEU A 115 7.48 5.05 13.32
C LEU A 115 7.50 3.52 13.19
N MET A 116 8.55 2.88 13.70
CA MET A 116 8.67 1.44 13.79
C MET A 116 7.92 0.84 15.00
N GLY A 117 7.31 1.66 15.86
CA GLY A 117 6.62 1.21 17.06
C GLY A 117 7.56 0.56 18.08
N HIS A 118 8.83 0.96 18.10
CA HIS A 118 9.81 0.52 19.08
C HIS A 118 9.75 1.40 20.34
N ILE A 119 10.06 0.83 21.50
CA ILE A 119 10.14 1.60 22.76
C ILE A 119 11.36 2.52 22.66
N LEU A 120 11.14 3.82 22.85
CA LEU A 120 12.24 4.76 22.95
C LEU A 120 12.92 4.64 24.32
N PRO A 121 14.25 4.64 24.39
CA PRO A 121 14.96 4.56 25.66
C PRO A 121 14.76 5.83 26.51
N GLY A 122 14.59 5.62 27.83
CA GLY A 122 14.20 6.66 28.78
C GLY A 122 12.70 6.99 28.68
N SER A 123 12.13 7.65 29.69
CA SER A 123 10.69 8.02 29.78
C SER A 123 10.26 9.02 28.69
N GLN A 124 10.44 8.67 27.42
CA GLN A 124 10.21 9.47 26.22
C GLN A 124 8.82 9.19 25.61
N ASP A 125 7.94 8.45 26.30
CA ASP A 125 6.53 8.32 25.90
C ASP A 125 5.80 9.68 25.90
N THR A 126 6.30 10.65 26.67
CA THR A 126 5.86 12.06 26.63
C THR A 126 6.45 12.87 25.46
N TYR A 127 7.34 12.28 24.66
CA TYR A 127 8.09 12.99 23.63
C TYR A 127 7.28 13.29 22.36
N TYR A 128 6.12 12.70 22.15
CA TYR A 128 5.25 13.00 20.99
C TYR A 128 3.91 13.58 21.45
N ASP A 129 3.94 14.83 21.91
CA ASP A 129 2.76 15.65 22.09
C ASP A 129 2.14 16.08 20.75
N LYS A 130 1.00 16.78 20.78
CA LYS A 130 0.29 17.20 19.56
C LYS A 130 1.17 17.96 18.57
N THR A 131 2.04 18.84 19.06
CA THR A 131 2.94 19.65 18.22
C THR A 131 3.98 18.79 17.50
N LYS A 132 4.61 17.85 18.20
CA LYS A 132 5.60 16.94 17.61
C LYS A 132 4.98 15.88 16.71
N ILE A 133 3.71 15.53 16.91
CA ILE A 133 2.96 14.66 16.01
C ILE A 133 2.81 15.29 14.61
N ASP A 134 2.53 16.60 14.54
CA ASP A 134 2.38 17.29 13.26
C ASP A 134 3.73 17.48 12.55
N GLU A 135 4.79 17.77 13.31
CA GLU A 135 6.16 17.77 12.79
C GLU A 135 6.56 16.40 12.23
N LEU A 136 6.31 15.33 12.98
CA LEU A 136 6.58 13.96 12.54
C LEU A 136 5.75 13.60 11.30
N ARG A 137 4.48 14.04 11.21
CA ARG A 137 3.66 13.86 10.00
C ARG A 137 4.29 14.54 8.79
N ASN A 138 4.78 15.77 8.95
CA ASN A 138 5.44 16.52 7.89
C ASN A 138 6.76 15.87 7.45
N LYS A 139 7.54 15.31 8.39
CA LYS A 139 8.73 14.51 8.07
C LYS A 139 8.35 13.20 7.35
N TYR A 140 7.33 12.49 7.85
CA TYR A 140 6.83 11.26 7.23
C TYR A 140 6.36 11.46 5.79
N ALA A 141 5.68 12.56 5.51
CA ALA A 141 5.18 12.89 4.16
C ALA A 141 6.31 13.10 3.12
N LYS A 142 7.53 13.38 3.57
CA LYS A 142 8.72 13.53 2.70
C LYS A 142 9.41 12.21 2.38
N ILE A 143 9.03 11.10 3.02
CA ILE A 143 9.64 9.80 2.77
C ILE A 143 9.21 9.29 1.40
N GLU A 144 10.20 8.99 0.54
CA GLU A 144 9.97 8.29 -0.72
C GLU A 144 9.90 6.77 -0.51
N PHE A 145 8.68 6.25 -0.33
CA PHE A 145 8.46 4.80 -0.16
C PHE A 145 8.76 3.99 -1.41
N PHE A 146 8.50 4.57 -2.57
CA PHE A 146 8.75 3.98 -3.88
C PHE A 146 9.62 4.96 -4.65
N PRO A 147 10.96 4.83 -4.60
CA PRO A 147 11.79 5.59 -5.52
C PRO A 147 11.28 5.30 -6.93
N GLN A 148 11.09 6.32 -7.77
CA GLN A 148 10.61 6.18 -9.16
C GLN A 148 11.65 5.48 -10.07
N ARG A 149 12.27 4.39 -9.61
CA ARG A 149 13.20 3.56 -10.38
C ARG A 149 12.50 2.63 -11.38
N PHE A 150 11.16 2.67 -11.46
CA PHE A 150 10.37 1.89 -12.43
C PHE A 150 9.95 2.67 -13.68
N GLN A 151 10.73 3.67 -14.05
CA GLN A 151 10.94 3.97 -15.46
C GLN A 151 12.45 3.99 -15.64
N THR A 152 13.06 2.82 -15.86
CA THR A 152 14.44 2.85 -16.35
C THR A 152 14.42 3.71 -17.62
N GLU A 153 15.42 4.57 -17.79
CA GLU A 153 15.58 5.33 -19.04
C GLU A 153 15.49 4.40 -20.26
N GLU A 154 15.90 3.14 -20.12
CA GLU A 154 15.68 2.08 -21.10
C GLU A 154 14.21 1.78 -21.40
N LEU A 155 13.33 1.65 -20.40
CA LEU A 155 11.89 1.41 -20.61
C LEU A 155 11.19 2.60 -21.28
N ARG A 156 11.56 3.84 -20.92
CA ARG A 156 11.09 5.05 -21.66
C ARG A 156 11.59 5.06 -23.09
N LYS A 157 12.89 4.81 -23.30
CA LYS A 157 13.48 4.71 -24.65
C LYS A 157 12.79 3.62 -25.46
N LYS A 158 12.49 2.47 -24.86
CA LYS A 158 11.79 1.36 -25.51
C LYS A 158 10.36 1.75 -25.91
N GLN A 159 9.62 2.41 -25.02
CA GLN A 159 8.27 2.92 -25.31
C GLN A 159 8.28 3.97 -26.43
N ILE A 160 9.25 4.89 -26.43
CA ILE A 160 9.42 5.89 -27.50
C ILE A 160 9.75 5.20 -28.82
N ILE A 161 10.68 4.24 -28.83
CA ILE A 161 11.05 3.49 -30.03
C ILE A 161 9.85 2.69 -30.59
N ASP A 162 9.09 2.03 -29.72
CA ASP A 162 7.92 1.26 -30.14
C ASP A 162 6.82 2.16 -30.70
N MET A 163 6.62 3.36 -30.12
CA MET A 163 5.70 4.36 -30.66
C MET A 163 6.15 4.92 -32.02
N VAL A 164 7.45 5.21 -32.19
CA VAL A 164 8.02 5.66 -33.48
C VAL A 164 7.86 4.60 -34.56
N LYS A 165 8.07 3.32 -34.22
CA LYS A 165 7.82 2.19 -35.14
C LYS A 165 6.36 2.15 -35.56
N LEU A 166 5.43 2.23 -34.61
CA LEU A 166 3.98 2.17 -34.87
C LEU A 166 3.50 3.31 -35.79
N LEU A 167 4.04 4.52 -35.60
CA LEU A 167 3.77 5.67 -36.46
C LEU A 167 4.38 5.49 -37.87
N ARG A 168 5.60 4.96 -37.99
CA ARG A 168 6.21 4.63 -39.29
C ARG A 168 5.42 3.55 -40.05
N PHE A 169 5.01 2.48 -39.38
CA PHE A 169 4.20 1.40 -39.98
C PHE A 169 2.77 1.84 -40.34
N SER A 170 2.25 2.90 -39.72
CA SER A 170 0.96 3.49 -40.11
C SER A 170 1.08 4.38 -41.36
N GLY A 171 2.22 5.07 -41.54
CA GLY A 171 2.50 5.83 -42.77
C GLY A 171 2.68 4.96 -44.02
N ASP A 172 3.31 3.79 -43.87
CA ASP A 172 3.58 2.88 -44.99
C ASP A 172 2.34 2.13 -45.50
N ARG A 173 1.33 1.92 -44.65
CA ARG A 173 0.06 1.30 -45.06
C ARG A 173 -0.86 2.25 -45.84
N ILE A 174 -0.71 3.57 -45.67
CA ILE A 174 -1.53 4.56 -46.40
C ILE A 174 -1.10 4.67 -47.87
N LYS A 175 0.15 4.33 -48.23
CA LYS A 175 0.62 4.37 -49.63
C LYS A 175 0.26 3.14 -50.47
N LYS A 176 -0.07 1.99 -49.86
CA LYS A 176 -0.42 0.75 -50.60
C LYS A 176 -1.92 0.56 -50.89
N GLY A 177 -2.79 1.48 -50.43
CA GLY A 177 -4.25 1.37 -50.58
C GLY A 177 -4.91 2.25 -51.68
N ARG A 178 -4.15 2.98 -52.50
CA ARG A 178 -4.69 3.89 -53.54
C ARG A 178 -4.24 3.56 -54.97
N GLY A 179 -4.18 2.28 -55.33
CA GLY A 179 -3.67 1.84 -56.64
C GLY A 179 -4.46 0.73 -57.33
N SER A 180 -5.73 0.49 -56.98
CA SER A 180 -6.53 -0.58 -57.62
C SER A 180 -8.02 -0.26 -57.76
N ILE A 181 -8.37 0.96 -58.17
CA ILE A 181 -9.71 1.27 -58.68
C ILE A 181 -9.56 2.23 -59.86
N SER A 182 -9.34 1.68 -61.08
CA SER A 182 -9.78 2.26 -62.36
C SER A 182 -9.13 1.52 -63.55
N LYS A 183 -9.75 0.42 -63.99
CA LYS A 183 -9.76 0.02 -65.41
C LYS A 183 -11.21 -0.33 -65.75
N ILE A 184 -11.88 0.61 -66.41
CA ILE A 184 -12.90 0.36 -67.42
C ILE A 184 -12.22 0.70 -68.73
#